data_AF-A0A0K9FBH0-F1
#
_entry.id   AF-A0A0K9FBH0-F1
#
_cell.length_a   1.000
_cell.length_b   1.000
_cell.length_c   1.000
_cell.angle_alpha   90.00
_cell.angle_beta   90.00
_cell.angle_gamma   90.00
#
_symmetry.space_group_name_H-M   'P 1'
#
loop_
_entity.id
_entity.type
_entity.pdbx_description
1 polymer ?
#
loop_
_entity_poly.entity_id
_entity_poly.type
_entity_poly.pdbx_seq_one_letter_code
_entity_poly.pdbx_strand_id
1 'polypeptide(L)' 'MMIISFLLISWILSWFKFDELFIQALKELFNKKATIASYYFIFFCIGAIGDLILFFNGNYITNLFS' A
#
# COMPACT_ATOMS: atom_id res chain seq x y z
N MET A 1 8.34 -8.21 -5.12
CA MET A 1 7.21 -8.37 -4.18
C MET A 1 6.52 -7.02 -4.06
N MET A 2 5.31 -6.91 -4.58
CA MET A 2 4.54 -5.67 -4.60
C MET A 2 4.34 -5.10 -3.18
N ILE A 3 4.15 -5.95 -2.17
CA ILE A 3 4.03 -5.55 -0.76
C ILE A 3 5.17 -4.60 -0.34
N ILE A 4 6.42 -5.00 -0.60
CA ILE A 4 7.60 -4.24 -0.18
C ILE A 4 7.67 -2.90 -0.93
N SER A 5 7.38 -2.92 -2.23
CA SER A 5 7.39 -1.71 -3.05
C SER A 5 6.37 -0.68 -2.56
N PHE A 6 5.13 -1.10 -2.28
CA PHE A 6 4.08 -0.19 -1.81
C PHE A 6 4.34 0.37 -0.41
N LEU A 7 4.93 -0.44 0.49
CA LEU A 7 5.35 0.04 1.81
C LEU A 7 6.51 1.05 1.73
N LEU A 8 7.50 0.81 0.85
CA LEU A 8 8.58 1.76 0.59
C LEU A 8 8.05 3.09 0.04
N ILE A 9 7.13 3.02 -0.93
CA ILE A 9 6.46 4.20 -1.49
C ILE A 9 5.76 4.97 -0.38
N SER A 10 4.94 4.30 0.44
CA SER A 10 4.24 4.95 1.56
C SER A 10 5.20 5.58 2.58
N TRP A 11 6.32 4.92 2.87
CA TRP A 11 7.34 5.48 3.76
C TRP A 11 7.99 6.75 3.18
N ILE A 12 8.35 6.74 1.89
CA ILE A 12 8.90 7.90 1.18
C ILE A 12 7.88 9.05 1.15
N LEU A 13 6.61 8.75 0.89
CA LEU A 13 5.53 9.74 0.90
C LEU A 13 5.33 10.35 2.30
N SER A 14 5.55 9.59 3.36
CA SER A 14 5.48 10.11 4.72
C SER A 14 6.55 11.18 5.02
N TRP A 15 7.67 11.21 4.29
CA TRP A 15 8.66 12.29 4.42
C TRP A 15 8.10 13.65 3.98
N PHE A 16 7.10 13.66 3.10
CA PHE A 16 6.40 14.85 2.65
C PHE A 16 5.13 15.14 3.45
N LYS A 17 4.94 14.48 4.61
CA LYS A 17 3.73 14.54 5.44
C LYS A 17 2.46 14.09 4.70
N PHE A 18 2.60 13.25 3.69
CA PHE A 18 1.45 12.73 2.96
C PHE A 18 0.57 11.84 3.83
N ASP A 19 1.15 11.21 4.85
CA ASP A 19 0.41 10.44 5.86
C ASP A 19 -0.62 11.32 6.59
N GLU A 20 -0.27 12.55 6.98
CA GLU A 20 -1.22 13.48 7.61
C GLU A 20 -2.39 13.84 6.67
N LEU A 21 -2.07 14.18 5.41
CA LEU A 21 -3.07 14.50 4.38
C LEU A 21 -4.00 13.32 4.10
N PHE A 22 -3.43 12.12 3.98
CA PHE A 22 -4.19 10.91 3.71
C PHE A 22 -5.07 10.51 4.89
N ILE A 23 -4.55 10.57 6.12
CA ILE A 23 -5.31 10.32 7.35
C ILE A 23 -6.45 11.34 7.48
N GLN A 24 -6.21 12.61 7.16
CA GLN A 24 -7.25 13.63 7.17
C GLN A 24 -8.34 13.33 6.13
N ALA A 25 -7.97 12.99 4.90
CA ALA A 25 -8.94 12.62 3.86
C ALA A 25 -9.78 11.40 4.27
N LEU A 26 -9.16 10.37 4.87
CA LEU A 26 -9.89 9.23 5.41
C LEU A 26 -10.80 9.61 6.57
N LYS A 27 -10.36 10.52 7.43
CA LYS A 27 -11.16 11.01 8.55
C LYS A 27 -12.39 11.78 8.05
N GLU A 28 -12.23 12.62 7.03
CA GLU A 28 -13.34 13.35 6.42
C GLU A 28 -14.32 12.41 5.70
N LEU A 29 -13.79 11.42 4.98
CA LEU A 29 -14.60 10.49 4.19
C LEU A 29 -15.41 9.50 5.06
N PHE A 30 -14.80 8.96 6.12
CA PHE A 30 -15.41 7.92 6.95
C PHE A 30 -15.89 8.43 8.32
N ASN A 31 -15.64 9.71 8.64
CA ASN A 31 -15.94 10.33 9.94
C ASN A 31 -15.39 9.52 11.14
N LYS A 32 -14.25 8.84 10.93
CA LYS A 32 -13.59 7.99 11.92
C LYS A 32 -12.14 8.43 12.10
N LYS A 33 -11.62 8.23 13.31
CA LYS A 33 -10.21 8.50 13.61
C LYS A 33 -9.36 7.40 12.95
N ALA A 34 -8.61 7.76 11.92
CA ALA A 34 -7.53 6.94 11.37
C ALA A 34 -6.21 7.31 12.04
N THR A 35 -5.30 6.36 12.15
CA THR A 35 -3.95 6.58 12.69
C THR A 35 -2.91 6.30 11.62
N ILE A 36 -1.65 6.61 11.92
CA ILE A 36 -0.53 6.27 11.05
C ILE A 36 -0.43 4.76 10.79
N ALA A 37 -0.88 3.92 11.72
CA ALA A 37 -0.98 2.48 11.49
C ALA A 37 -1.97 2.15 10.36
N SER A 38 -3.11 2.84 10.30
CA SER A 38 -4.09 2.68 9.21
C SER A 38 -3.52 3.10 7.85
N TYR A 39 -2.69 4.14 7.82
CA TYR A 39 -1.99 4.57 6.61
C TYR A 39 -1.12 3.44 6.05
N TYR A 40 -0.16 2.94 6.82
CA TYR A 40 0.73 1.85 6.37
C TYR A 40 -0.03 0.55 6.10
N PHE A 41 -1.08 0.26 6.87
CA PHE A 41 -1.91 -0.93 6.68
C PHE A 41 -2.62 -0.93 5.31
N ILE A 42 -3.12 0.22 4.85
CA ILE A 42 -3.77 0.32 3.53
C ILE A 42 -2.76 0.05 2.41
N PHE A 43 -1.56 0.62 2.48
CA PHE A 43 -0.52 0.35 1.49
C PHE A 43 -0.05 -1.11 1.51
N PHE A 44 0.01 -1.73 2.70
CA PHE A 44 0.22 -3.17 2.83
C PHE A 44 -0.89 -3.98 2.14
N CYS A 45 -2.17 -3.65 2.37
CA CYS A 45 -3.29 -4.32 1.72
C CYS A 45 -3.23 -4.20 0.19
N ILE A 46 -2.93 -3.01 -0.34
CA ILE A 46 -2.78 -2.78 -1.78
C ILE A 46 -1.66 -3.65 -2.35
N GLY A 47 -0.50 -3.67 -1.69
CA GLY A 47 0.62 -4.50 -2.11
C GLY A 47 0.31 -6.00 -2.04
N ALA A 48 -0.38 -6.45 -0.98
CA ALA A 48 -0.75 -7.85 -0.79
C ALA A 48 -1.77 -8.31 -1.83
N ILE A 49 -2.76 -7.47 -2.16
CA ILE A 49 -3.70 -7.73 -3.25
C ILE A 49 -2.95 -7.79 -4.59
N GLY A 50 -1.98 -6.90 -4.80
CA GLY A 50 -1.14 -6.91 -6.00
C GLY A 50 -0.36 -8.22 -6.17
N ASP A 51 0.34 -8.67 -5.12
CA ASP A 51 1.05 -9.95 -5.14
C ASP A 51 0.07 -11.13 -5.30
N LEU A 52 -1.11 -11.09 -4.69
CA LEU A 52 -2.17 -12.09 -4.88
C LEU A 52 -2.65 -12.16 -6.34
N ILE A 53 -2.86 -11.00 -6.98
CA ILE A 53 -3.26 -10.94 -8.40
C ILE A 53 -2.16 -11.52 -9.28
N LEU A 54 -0.90 -11.12 -9.08
CA LEU A 54 0.23 -11.68 -9.82
C LEU A 54 0.35 -13.19 -9.63
N PHE A 55 -0.02 -13.69 -8.44
CA PHE A 55 0.01 -15.11 -8.10
C PHE A 55 -1.01 -15.89 -8.92
N PHE A 56 -2.25 -15.39 -8.99
CA PHE A 56 -3.29 -16.00 -9.81
C PHE A 56 -3.08 -15.82 -11.31
N ASN A 57 -2.44 -14.74 -11.75
CA ASN A 57 -2.19 -14.47 -13.17
C ASN A 57 -1.03 -15.31 -13.75
N GLY A 58 -0.40 -16.18 -12.94
CA GLY A 58 0.71 -17.05 -13.38
C GLY A 58 2.00 -16.32 -13.73
N ASN A 59 2.06 -14.99 -13.54
CA ASN A 59 3.12 -14.13 -14.06
C ASN A 59 4.43 -14.20 -13.25
N TYR A 60 4.47 -15.00 -12.17
CA TYR A 60 5.70 -15.34 -11.47
C TYR A 60 6.54 -16.37 -12.23
N ILE A 61 5.94 -17.24 -13.07
CA ILE A 61 6.71 -18.26 -13.82
C ILE A 61 7.44 -17.63 -15.00
N THR A 62 6.82 -16.68 -15.71
CA THR A 62 7.38 -16.02 -16.89
C THR A 62 8.51 -15.04 -16.57
N ASN A 63 8.46 -14.32 -15.45
CA ASN A 63 9.49 -13.34 -15.07
C ASN A 63 10.65 -13.93 -14.24
N LEU A 64 10.59 -15.21 -13.85
CA LEU A 64 11.69 -15.89 -13.14
C LEU A 64 12.74 -16.46 -14.11
N PHE A 65 12.36 -16.65 -15.38
CA PHE A 65 13.18 -17.26 -16.43
C PHE A 65 13.54 -16.28 -17.57
N SER A 66 13.29 -14.97 -17.43
CA SER A 66 13.74 -13.95 -18.40
C SER A 66 14.79 -13.03 -17.81
#